data_AF-A0A6A0BF30-F1
#
_entry.id   AF-A0A6A0BF30-F1
#
_cell.length_a   1.000
_cell.length_b   1.000
_cell.length_c   1.000
_cell.angle_alpha   90.00
_cell.angle_beta   90.00
_cell.angle_gamma   90.00
#
_symmetry.space_group_name_H-M   'P 1'
#
loop_
_entity.id
_entity.type
_entity.pdbx_description
1 polymer ?
#
loop_
_entity_poly.entity_id
_entity_poly.type
_entity_poly.pdbx_seq_one_letter_code
_entity_poly.pdbx_strand_id
1 'polypeptide(L)'
;MKNNKSSKIKTRLFTLANILIAYLAIRLFMATSGGILLTILTVVFCASVLLYLKSKAIELSRTHVVYLIYVLLLAISIALQDNKMLQSVNIWMLALSLNYWLLVVVGARKNKQLDSHIFYDFLDGLFIRPVKFSKKKEIAGKKSSFLTIKTNNILKIFLGLVIAFPLLIFVLILLISADAIFEQMISVIFSFKFGNIWQDLVILLVAMPLGTYLALLVNKNIKAKRIEHRQIKPIADSMLVFLTILSIFILLYALFIVASIFSCLSLLTPNGNTEVVVAVARNGFFQLLVVTLINVMIFWFVKLFGENTKQIRLALTLIGIETLGIIVSALIKMLFYILNYGLTILRFNTSVFMLILFVCVMIFTFSLWRTFNYTRLTVGVVAFCLLGLSFNNSGNMIANYNYQRYCTGKIDDFDVSILNKVGVEAVSTALEIYQKTDDDNLKNKIKMYLSQSQHAISKQKSMITLQRMTAAKKIDDVLD
;
A
#
# COMPACT_ATOMS: atom_id res chain seq x y z
N MET A 1 37.59 31.28 -3.15
CA MET A 1 36.21 31.46 -2.64
C MET A 1 35.10 31.49 -3.72
N LYS A 2 35.33 31.97 -4.96
CA LYS A 2 34.30 32.02 -6.04
C LYS A 2 33.71 30.64 -6.44
N ASN A 3 34.55 29.59 -6.52
CA ASN A 3 34.09 28.23 -6.87
C ASN A 3 33.10 27.62 -5.86
N ASN A 4 33.23 27.97 -4.57
CA ASN A 4 32.37 27.41 -3.52
C ASN A 4 30.99 28.11 -3.49
N LYS A 5 30.90 29.38 -3.95
CA LYS A 5 29.66 30.16 -4.00
C LYS A 5 28.80 29.76 -5.22
N SER A 6 29.41 29.57 -6.39
CA SER A 6 28.75 29.06 -7.60
C SER A 6 28.22 27.63 -7.42
N SER A 7 29.03 26.75 -6.82
CA SER A 7 28.61 25.40 -6.38
C SER A 7 27.37 25.46 -5.48
N LYS A 8 27.37 26.29 -4.43
CA LYS A 8 26.21 26.43 -3.53
C LYS A 8 24.93 26.92 -4.22
N ILE A 9 25.03 27.82 -5.20
CA ILE A 9 23.87 28.36 -5.93
C ILE A 9 23.27 27.29 -6.86
N LYS A 10 24.08 26.62 -7.68
CA LYS A 10 23.63 25.50 -8.53
C LYS A 10 22.94 24.42 -7.71
N THR A 11 23.47 24.19 -6.51
CA THR A 11 22.95 23.15 -5.63
C THR A 11 21.63 23.55 -4.94
N ARG A 12 21.44 24.84 -4.61
CA ARG A 12 20.15 25.36 -4.11
C ARG A 12 19.07 25.30 -5.19
N LEU A 13 19.43 25.68 -6.41
CA LEU A 13 18.52 25.61 -7.56
C LEU A 13 18.06 24.16 -7.79
N PHE A 14 18.98 23.20 -7.73
CA PHE A 14 18.67 21.77 -7.84
C PHE A 14 17.70 21.28 -6.73
N THR A 15 17.90 21.68 -5.47
CA THR A 15 16.96 21.32 -4.39
C THR A 15 15.58 21.95 -4.57
N LEU A 16 15.51 23.22 -4.99
CA LEU A 16 14.24 23.90 -5.21
C LEU A 16 13.48 23.29 -6.40
N ALA A 17 14.18 22.99 -7.49
CA ALA A 17 13.61 22.32 -8.66
C ALA A 17 13.02 20.95 -8.30
N ASN A 18 13.72 20.15 -7.49
CA ASN A 18 13.20 18.84 -7.09
C ASN A 18 12.06 18.91 -6.06
N ILE A 19 12.05 19.91 -5.16
CA ILE A 19 10.90 20.16 -4.28
C ILE A 19 9.69 20.57 -5.13
N LEU A 20 9.89 21.41 -6.15
CA LEU A 20 8.84 21.78 -7.09
C LEU A 20 8.33 20.55 -7.87
N ILE A 21 9.22 19.69 -8.38
CA ILE A 21 8.85 18.44 -9.06
C ILE A 21 8.05 17.53 -8.12
N ALA A 22 8.49 17.37 -6.86
CA ALA A 22 7.77 16.57 -5.88
C ALA A 22 6.39 17.15 -5.55
N TYR A 23 6.29 18.48 -5.36
CA TYR A 23 5.02 19.16 -5.13
C TYR A 23 4.08 19.01 -6.33
N LEU A 24 4.58 19.20 -7.55
CA LEU A 24 3.81 19.01 -8.78
C LEU A 24 3.36 17.57 -8.93
N ALA A 25 4.24 16.58 -8.70
CA ALA A 25 3.88 15.16 -8.77
C ALA A 25 2.74 14.80 -7.82
N ILE A 26 2.77 15.32 -6.58
CA ILE A 26 1.72 15.02 -5.60
C ILE A 26 0.44 15.81 -5.88
N ARG A 27 0.53 17.08 -6.31
CA ARG A 27 -0.65 17.87 -6.68
C ARG A 27 -1.36 17.27 -7.89
N LEU A 28 -0.59 16.80 -8.86
CA LEU A 28 -1.11 16.15 -10.05
C LEU A 28 -1.71 14.78 -9.73
N PHE A 29 -1.10 14.04 -8.80
CA PHE A 29 -1.73 12.85 -8.21
C PHE A 29 -3.13 13.13 -7.66
N MET A 30 -3.27 14.16 -6.82
CA MET A 30 -4.58 14.50 -6.22
C MET A 30 -5.60 14.98 -7.24
N ALA A 31 -5.15 15.65 -8.31
CA ALA A 31 -6.03 16.21 -9.33
C ALA A 31 -6.51 15.19 -10.38
N THR A 32 -5.71 14.17 -10.70
CA THR A 32 -5.99 13.28 -11.84
C THR A 32 -5.95 11.79 -11.53
N SER A 33 -5.87 11.40 -10.25
CA SER A 33 -5.85 9.99 -9.80
C SER A 33 -4.72 9.12 -10.37
N GLY A 34 -3.62 9.74 -10.83
CA GLY A 34 -2.50 9.00 -11.41
C GLY A 34 -2.70 8.64 -12.89
N GLY A 35 -1.58 8.37 -13.57
CA GLY A 35 -1.52 8.16 -15.01
C GLY A 35 -0.12 8.43 -15.54
N ILE A 36 0.03 8.53 -16.85
CA ILE A 36 1.32 8.66 -17.56
C ILE A 36 2.16 9.84 -17.03
N LEU A 37 1.53 10.95 -16.68
CA LEU A 37 2.24 12.14 -16.22
C LEU A 37 2.94 11.93 -14.86
N LEU A 38 2.35 11.16 -13.94
CA LEU A 38 2.99 10.82 -12.67
C LEU A 38 4.24 9.95 -12.90
N THR A 39 4.16 9.02 -13.86
CA THR A 39 5.29 8.20 -14.29
C THR A 39 6.41 9.05 -14.86
N ILE A 40 6.08 9.98 -15.76
CA ILE A 40 7.06 10.91 -16.35
C ILE A 40 7.73 11.74 -15.24
N LEU A 41 6.96 12.32 -14.32
CA LEU A 41 7.51 13.11 -13.21
C LEU A 41 8.43 12.27 -12.31
N THR A 42 8.07 11.02 -12.05
CA THR A 42 8.90 10.10 -11.27
C THR A 42 10.20 9.75 -11.98
N VAL A 43 10.15 9.47 -13.29
CA VAL A 43 11.34 9.20 -14.11
C VAL A 43 12.26 10.43 -14.14
N VAL A 44 11.70 11.62 -14.36
CA VAL A 44 12.47 12.89 -14.35
C VAL A 44 13.12 13.10 -12.99
N PHE A 45 12.40 12.84 -11.89
CA PHE A 45 12.94 12.93 -10.54
C PHE A 45 14.09 11.94 -10.31
N CYS A 46 13.92 10.66 -10.67
CA CYS A 46 14.97 9.66 -10.54
C CYS A 46 16.19 10.00 -11.40
N ALA A 47 15.99 10.46 -12.63
CA ALA A 47 17.05 10.90 -13.53
C ALA A 47 17.82 12.10 -12.97
N SER A 48 17.13 13.09 -12.39
CA SER A 48 17.77 14.26 -11.78
C SER A 48 18.70 13.85 -10.63
N VAL A 49 18.27 12.90 -9.80
CA VAL A 49 19.07 12.35 -8.70
C VAL A 49 20.29 11.59 -9.22
N LEU A 50 20.13 10.76 -10.24
CA LEU A 50 21.24 10.01 -10.84
C LEU A 50 22.29 10.94 -11.49
N LEU A 51 21.85 11.96 -12.23
CA LEU A 51 22.74 12.98 -12.80
C LEU A 51 23.50 13.72 -11.70
N TYR A 52 22.83 14.02 -10.59
CA TYR A 52 23.47 14.63 -9.43
C TYR A 52 24.53 13.70 -8.81
N LEU A 53 24.24 12.41 -8.62
CA LEU A 53 25.20 11.42 -8.12
C LEU A 53 26.43 11.31 -9.03
N LYS A 54 26.22 11.28 -10.36
CA LYS A 54 27.29 11.27 -11.36
C LYS A 54 28.14 12.53 -11.27
N SER A 55 27.53 13.71 -11.11
CA SER A 55 28.24 14.99 -10.92
C SER A 55 29.09 15.04 -9.64
N LYS A 56 28.78 14.20 -8.65
CA LYS A 56 29.50 14.08 -7.37
C LYS A 56 30.44 12.87 -7.32
N ALA A 57 30.58 12.12 -8.41
CA ALA A 57 31.36 10.89 -8.50
C ALA A 57 31.02 9.86 -7.41
N ILE A 58 29.73 9.71 -7.09
CA ILE A 58 29.24 8.68 -6.17
C ILE A 58 28.91 7.43 -6.99
N GLU A 59 29.60 6.32 -6.72
CA GLU A 59 29.35 5.05 -7.40
C GLU A 59 28.01 4.42 -6.95
N LEU A 60 27.26 3.89 -7.93
CA LEU A 60 26.00 3.19 -7.69
C LEU A 60 26.27 1.72 -7.36
N SER A 61 25.91 1.30 -6.15
CA SER A 61 25.94 -0.11 -5.78
C SER A 61 24.79 -0.88 -6.43
N ARG A 62 24.93 -2.22 -6.56
CA ARG A 62 23.86 -3.11 -7.06
C ARG A 62 22.55 -2.92 -6.28
N THR A 63 22.64 -2.69 -4.96
CA THR A 63 21.47 -2.46 -4.11
C THR A 63 20.73 -1.17 -4.48
N HIS A 64 21.43 -0.09 -4.87
CA HIS A 64 20.80 1.16 -5.29
C HIS A 64 19.97 0.96 -6.56
N VAL A 65 20.49 0.14 -7.49
CA VAL A 65 19.85 -0.15 -8.77
C VAL A 65 18.59 -1.00 -8.58
N VAL A 66 18.62 -2.02 -7.70
CA VAL A 66 17.43 -2.86 -7.44
C VAL A 66 16.24 -2.03 -6.93
N TYR A 67 16.44 -1.14 -5.97
CA TYR A 67 15.37 -0.27 -5.48
C TYR A 67 14.91 0.76 -6.52
N LEU A 68 15.83 1.27 -7.35
CA LEU A 68 15.48 2.16 -8.45
C LEU A 68 14.58 1.45 -9.47
N ILE A 69 14.94 0.22 -9.87
CA ILE A 69 14.13 -0.58 -10.80
C ILE A 69 12.73 -0.79 -10.23
N TYR A 70 12.62 -1.11 -8.94
CA TYR A 70 11.32 -1.27 -8.28
C TYR A 70 10.47 0.01 -8.31
N VAL A 71 11.07 1.17 -7.99
CA VAL A 71 10.39 2.48 -8.08
C VAL A 71 9.90 2.76 -9.49
N LEU A 72 10.73 2.48 -10.50
CA LEU A 72 10.35 2.67 -11.91
C LEU A 72 9.25 1.72 -12.35
N LEU A 73 9.28 0.45 -11.93
CA LEU A 73 8.22 -0.52 -12.22
C LEU A 73 6.88 -0.10 -11.61
N LEU A 74 6.87 0.40 -10.36
CA LEU A 74 5.66 0.97 -9.74
C LEU A 74 5.16 2.22 -10.48
N ALA A 75 6.08 3.09 -10.92
CA ALA A 75 5.71 4.27 -11.68
C ALA A 75 5.07 3.87 -13.02
N ILE A 76 5.64 2.89 -13.72
CA ILE A 76 5.11 2.36 -14.99
C ILE A 76 3.75 1.70 -14.76
N SER A 77 3.59 0.93 -13.69
CA SER A 77 2.33 0.23 -13.42
C SER A 77 1.14 1.19 -13.25
N ILE A 78 1.37 2.36 -12.64
CA ILE A 78 0.35 3.42 -12.50
C ILE A 78 -0.07 4.01 -13.86
N ALA A 79 0.84 4.08 -14.84
CA ALA A 79 0.49 4.54 -16.19
C ALA A 79 -0.31 3.50 -16.98
N LEU A 80 -0.11 2.21 -16.69
CA LEU A 80 -0.73 1.13 -17.43
C LEU A 80 -2.17 0.89 -17.01
N GLN A 81 -2.44 0.93 -15.71
CA GLN A 81 -3.70 0.44 -15.12
C GLN A 81 -4.77 1.53 -14.97
N ASP A 82 -6.06 1.19 -15.00
CA ASP A 82 -7.19 2.09 -14.67
C ASP A 82 -7.97 1.72 -13.39
N ASN A 83 -7.64 0.60 -12.75
CA ASN A 83 -8.19 0.23 -11.45
C ASN A 83 -7.82 1.24 -10.36
N LYS A 84 -8.81 2.05 -9.95
CA LYS A 84 -8.65 3.10 -8.93
C LYS A 84 -8.11 2.60 -7.59
N MET A 85 -8.53 1.41 -7.15
CA MET A 85 -8.10 0.84 -5.88
C MET A 85 -6.61 0.47 -5.94
N LEU A 86 -6.19 -0.24 -7.00
CA LEU A 86 -4.80 -0.67 -7.15
C LEU A 86 -3.86 0.53 -7.45
N GLN A 87 -4.31 1.51 -8.25
CA GLN A 87 -3.60 2.78 -8.42
C GLN A 87 -3.36 3.47 -7.07
N SER A 88 -4.38 3.56 -6.21
CA SER A 88 -4.24 4.18 -4.89
C SER A 88 -3.17 3.49 -4.04
N VAL A 89 -3.19 2.16 -3.98
CA VAL A 89 -2.18 1.36 -3.25
C VAL A 89 -0.79 1.55 -3.85
N ASN A 90 -0.66 1.50 -5.18
CA ASN A 90 0.61 1.66 -5.88
C ASN A 90 1.23 3.04 -5.68
N ILE A 91 0.42 4.09 -5.56
CA ILE A 91 0.92 5.45 -5.34
C ILE A 91 1.49 5.61 -3.94
N TRP A 92 0.83 5.06 -2.91
CA TRP A 92 1.39 5.00 -1.56
C TRP A 92 2.67 4.20 -1.53
N MET A 93 2.69 3.04 -2.20
CA MET A 93 3.90 2.23 -2.32
C MET A 93 5.01 2.96 -3.08
N LEU A 94 4.69 3.72 -4.12
CA LEU A 94 5.65 4.53 -4.86
C LEU A 94 6.27 5.59 -3.96
N ALA A 95 5.46 6.34 -3.22
CA ALA A 95 5.93 7.37 -2.29
C ALA A 95 6.87 6.80 -1.23
N LEU A 96 6.48 5.68 -0.60
CA LEU A 96 7.32 4.97 0.38
C LEU A 96 8.62 4.46 -0.26
N SER A 97 8.53 3.80 -1.42
CA SER A 97 9.69 3.22 -2.10
C SER A 97 10.66 4.28 -2.60
N LEU A 98 10.17 5.42 -3.08
CA LEU A 98 10.98 6.56 -3.50
C LEU A 98 11.72 7.17 -2.30
N ASN A 99 11.04 7.31 -1.15
CA ASN A 99 11.66 7.76 0.10
C ASN A 99 12.77 6.79 0.54
N TYR A 100 12.46 5.48 0.55
CA TYR A 100 13.42 4.46 0.95
C TYR A 100 14.62 4.39 -0.01
N TRP A 101 14.41 4.52 -1.32
CA TRP A 101 15.47 4.56 -2.32
C TRP A 101 16.43 5.73 -2.06
N LEU A 102 15.91 6.94 -1.79
CA LEU A 102 16.75 8.08 -1.43
C LEU A 102 17.52 7.86 -0.13
N LEU A 103 16.89 7.24 0.87
CA LEU A 103 17.53 6.87 2.13
C LEU A 103 18.70 5.89 1.89
N VAL A 104 18.52 4.91 1.01
CA VAL A 104 19.56 3.97 0.59
C VAL A 104 20.71 4.71 -0.12
N VAL A 105 20.39 5.58 -1.10
CA VAL A 105 21.36 6.34 -1.89
C VAL A 105 22.22 7.28 -1.02
N VAL A 106 21.60 7.91 -0.02
CA VAL A 106 22.27 8.79 0.95
C VAL A 106 23.17 8.01 1.91
N GLY A 107 23.05 6.67 1.98
CA GLY A 107 23.72 5.85 2.99
C GLY A 107 23.14 6.09 4.39
N ALA A 108 21.89 6.53 4.45
CA ALA A 108 21.21 6.95 5.67
C ALA A 108 20.64 5.77 6.50
N ARG A 109 20.68 4.54 5.98
CA ARG A 109 20.12 3.37 6.65
C ARG A 109 20.84 3.06 7.96
N LYS A 110 20.09 2.59 8.96
CA LYS A 110 20.67 2.07 10.20
C LYS A 110 21.63 0.91 9.90
N ASN A 111 21.14 -0.09 9.16
CA ASN A 111 21.92 -1.26 8.76
C ASN A 111 22.28 -1.23 7.27
N LYS A 112 23.41 -1.86 6.88
CA LYS A 112 23.81 -1.95 5.45
C LYS A 112 22.82 -2.79 4.63
N GLN A 113 22.09 -3.67 5.29
CA GLN A 113 21.08 -4.54 4.69
C GLN A 113 19.69 -4.14 5.17
N LEU A 114 18.67 -4.40 4.34
CA LEU A 114 17.27 -4.30 4.73
C LEU A 114 17.01 -5.34 5.85
N ASP A 115 16.47 -4.89 6.98
CA ASP A 115 16.35 -5.68 8.21
C ASP A 115 15.08 -5.24 8.97
N SER A 116 14.76 -5.86 10.11
CA SER A 116 13.59 -5.58 10.97
C SER A 116 13.41 -4.10 11.36
N HIS A 117 14.47 -3.31 11.24
CA HIS A 117 14.51 -1.87 11.44
C HIS A 117 13.93 -1.05 10.29
N ILE A 118 13.37 -1.69 9.25
CA ILE A 118 12.78 -1.00 8.10
C ILE A 118 11.75 0.05 8.51
N PHE A 119 10.89 -0.26 9.48
CA PHE A 119 9.90 0.69 10.02
C PHE A 119 10.57 1.90 10.67
N TYR A 120 11.65 1.68 11.41
CA TYR A 120 12.42 2.78 11.99
C TYR A 120 13.09 3.63 10.91
N ASP A 121 13.73 3.00 9.92
CA ASP A 121 14.37 3.73 8.80
C ASP A 121 13.32 4.57 8.05
N PHE A 122 12.11 4.05 7.83
CA PHE A 122 10.99 4.78 7.25
C PHE A 122 10.57 5.99 8.10
N LEU A 123 10.31 5.79 9.40
CA LEU A 123 9.88 6.87 10.27
C LEU A 123 10.97 7.94 10.48
N ASP A 124 12.22 7.51 10.60
CA ASP A 124 13.37 8.42 10.70
C ASP A 124 13.50 9.25 9.43
N GLY A 125 13.24 8.64 8.27
CA GLY A 125 13.30 9.33 6.99
C GLY A 125 12.13 10.24 6.68
N LEU A 126 10.91 9.84 7.03
CA LEU A 126 9.71 10.61 6.80
C LEU A 126 9.59 11.81 7.75
N PHE A 127 9.95 11.66 9.02
CA PHE A 127 9.61 12.64 10.06
C PHE A 127 10.81 13.22 10.78
N ILE A 128 11.72 12.36 11.23
CA ILE A 128 12.76 12.78 12.17
C ILE A 128 13.83 13.62 11.48
N ARG A 129 14.31 13.19 10.31
CA ARG A 129 15.36 13.90 9.55
C ARG A 129 14.89 15.22 8.96
N PRO A 130 13.70 15.32 8.36
CA PRO A 130 13.20 16.59 7.86
C PRO A 130 13.17 17.69 8.92
N VAL A 131 12.64 17.35 10.09
CA VAL A 131 12.52 18.27 11.23
C VAL A 131 13.91 18.65 11.77
N LYS A 132 14.82 17.68 11.92
CA LYS A 132 16.21 17.95 12.36
C LYS A 132 16.97 18.83 11.37
N PHE A 133 16.74 18.65 10.07
CA PHE A 133 17.38 19.45 9.03
C PHE A 133 16.89 20.91 9.05
N SER A 134 15.58 21.12 9.23
CA SER A 134 14.99 22.47 9.37
C SER A 134 15.66 23.26 10.50
N LYS A 135 15.77 22.65 11.70
CA LYS A 135 16.41 23.26 12.87
C LYS A 135 17.89 23.63 12.67
N LYS A 136 18.65 22.84 11.91
CA LYS A 136 20.08 23.11 11.65
C LYS A 136 20.33 24.29 10.71
N LYS A 137 19.37 24.66 9.84
CA LYS A 137 19.51 25.81 8.93
C LYS A 137 19.24 27.14 9.64
N GLU A 138 18.37 27.18 10.65
CA GLU A 138 18.16 28.39 11.47
C GLU A 138 19.35 28.69 12.38
N ILE A 139 20.12 27.68 12.79
CA ILE A 139 21.32 27.90 13.63
C ILE A 139 22.52 28.44 12.83
N ALA A 140 22.51 28.33 11.50
CA ALA A 140 23.63 28.74 10.65
C ALA A 140 23.50 30.16 10.07
N GLY A 141 22.45 30.90 10.39
CA GLY A 141 22.26 32.27 9.90
C GLY A 141 21.22 33.03 10.72
N LYS A 142 21.72 33.90 11.62
CA LYS A 142 20.99 34.77 12.57
C LYS A 142 20.39 34.05 13.79
N LYS A 143 20.88 34.47 14.97
CA LYS A 143 20.19 34.32 16.26
C LYS A 143 18.84 35.05 16.16
N SER A 144 17.78 34.36 15.75
CA SER A 144 16.42 34.83 16.00
C SER A 144 15.87 34.07 17.21
N SER A 145 15.61 34.84 18.26
CA SER A 145 14.93 34.46 19.49
C SER A 145 13.47 34.09 19.21
N PHE A 146 13.23 32.88 18.72
CA PHE A 146 11.89 32.31 18.75
C PHE A 146 11.91 31.02 19.57
N LEU A 147 11.53 31.21 20.84
CA LEU A 147 10.98 30.23 21.77
C LEU A 147 11.76 28.91 21.91
N THR A 148 12.63 28.90 22.91
CA THR A 148 13.17 27.70 23.58
C THR A 148 12.03 26.94 24.29
N ILE A 149 11.11 26.36 23.52
CA ILE A 149 10.12 25.44 24.09
C ILE A 149 10.85 24.14 24.42
N LYS A 150 10.62 23.67 25.65
CA LYS A 150 11.00 22.39 26.25
C LYS A 150 10.44 21.24 25.41
N THR A 151 11.01 21.02 24.21
CA THR A 151 10.37 20.32 23.08
C THR A 151 10.51 18.81 23.10
N ASN A 152 11.24 18.21 24.05
CA ASN A 152 11.43 16.76 24.02
C ASN A 152 10.15 15.96 24.24
N ASN A 153 9.15 16.48 24.97
CA ASN A 153 7.90 15.75 25.19
C ASN A 153 6.87 16.05 24.10
N ILE A 154 6.67 17.32 23.72
CA ILE A 154 5.72 17.70 22.65
C ILE A 154 6.13 17.12 21.30
N LEU A 155 7.42 17.07 20.99
CA LEU A 155 7.90 16.51 19.72
C LEU A 155 7.82 14.97 19.72
N LYS A 156 7.95 14.33 20.89
CA LYS A 156 7.67 12.88 21.05
C LYS A 156 6.18 12.58 20.96
N ILE A 157 5.32 13.42 21.54
CA ILE A 157 3.87 13.33 21.44
C ILE A 157 3.44 13.53 19.99
N PHE A 158 3.97 14.54 19.30
CA PHE A 158 3.72 14.79 17.88
C PHE A 158 4.24 13.66 16.99
N LEU A 159 5.44 13.15 17.24
CA LEU A 159 5.98 11.98 16.51
C LEU A 159 5.13 10.73 16.77
N GLY A 160 4.70 10.52 18.02
CA GLY A 160 3.79 9.44 18.41
C GLY A 160 2.43 9.57 17.72
N LEU A 161 1.87 10.78 17.67
CA LEU A 161 0.64 11.08 16.94
C LEU A 161 0.83 10.82 15.46
N VAL A 162 1.92 11.30 14.85
CA VAL A 162 2.21 11.12 13.43
C VAL A 162 2.52 9.66 13.05
N ILE A 163 2.96 8.82 13.99
CA ILE A 163 3.11 7.37 13.80
C ILE A 163 1.77 6.66 13.98
N ALA A 164 1.01 7.04 15.01
CA ALA A 164 -0.29 6.46 15.31
C ALA A 164 -1.35 6.87 14.28
N PHE A 165 -1.23 8.04 13.68
CA PHE A 165 -2.24 8.64 12.82
C PHE A 165 -2.40 7.93 11.46
N PRO A 166 -1.33 7.53 10.74
CA PRO A 166 -1.43 6.65 9.58
C PRO A 166 -2.00 5.28 9.95
N LEU A 167 -1.62 4.72 11.09
CA LEU A 167 -2.17 3.46 11.57
C LEU A 167 -3.67 3.59 11.87
N LEU A 168 -4.07 4.68 12.53
CA LEU A 168 -5.45 5.01 12.88
C LEU A 168 -6.28 5.25 11.62
N ILE A 169 -5.76 6.01 10.65
CA ILE A 169 -6.40 6.22 9.34
C ILE A 169 -6.53 4.89 8.60
N PHE A 170 -5.48 4.07 8.58
CA PHE A 170 -5.51 2.78 7.89
C PHE A 170 -6.60 1.90 8.51
N VAL A 171 -6.64 1.79 9.83
CA VAL A 171 -7.68 1.09 10.59
C VAL A 171 -9.06 1.70 10.32
N LEU A 172 -9.22 3.03 10.36
CA LEU A 172 -10.49 3.72 10.08
C LEU A 172 -10.99 3.45 8.65
N ILE A 173 -10.13 3.55 7.64
CA ILE A 173 -10.46 3.24 6.23
C ILE A 173 -10.89 1.78 6.11
N LEU A 174 -10.21 0.88 6.82
CA LEU A 174 -10.57 -0.52 6.87
C LEU A 174 -11.94 -0.73 7.52
N LEU A 175 -12.24 -0.06 8.63
CA LEU A 175 -13.56 -0.15 9.26
C LEU A 175 -14.68 0.46 8.38
N ILE A 176 -14.42 1.57 7.70
CA ILE A 176 -15.37 2.20 6.75
C ILE A 176 -15.64 1.28 5.56
N SER A 177 -14.61 0.61 5.03
CA SER A 177 -14.75 -0.33 3.92
C SER A 177 -15.41 -1.66 4.34
N ALA A 178 -15.41 -1.96 5.64
CA ALA A 178 -15.90 -3.21 6.20
C ALA A 178 -17.40 -3.30 6.39
N ASP A 179 -18.00 -2.19 6.77
CA ASP A 179 -19.34 -2.19 7.32
C ASP A 179 -20.08 -0.98 6.77
N ALA A 180 -21.13 -1.24 6.00
CA ALA A 180 -21.97 -0.22 5.41
C ALA A 180 -22.64 0.68 6.47
N ILE A 181 -22.86 0.16 7.69
CA ILE A 181 -23.40 0.94 8.81
C ILE A 181 -22.31 1.87 9.37
N PHE A 182 -21.08 1.38 9.51
CA PHE A 182 -19.95 2.20 9.94
C PHE A 182 -19.57 3.25 8.89
N GLU A 183 -19.62 2.90 7.60
CA GLU A 183 -19.52 3.83 6.47
C GLU A 183 -20.55 4.95 6.60
N GLN A 184 -21.82 4.61 6.83
CA GLN A 184 -22.87 5.61 7.02
C GLN A 184 -22.60 6.50 8.25
N MET A 185 -22.28 5.93 9.41
CA MET A 185 -21.98 6.70 10.63
C MET A 185 -20.79 7.65 10.46
N ILE A 186 -19.69 7.15 9.86
CA ILE A 186 -18.50 7.95 9.59
C ILE A 186 -18.75 8.99 8.51
N SER A 187 -19.52 8.67 7.47
CA SER A 187 -19.89 9.63 6.42
C SER A 187 -20.66 10.83 6.97
N VAL A 188 -21.46 10.62 8.03
CA VAL A 188 -22.15 11.70 8.76
C VAL A 188 -21.17 12.51 9.62
N ILE A 189 -20.23 11.87 10.33
CA ILE A 189 -19.22 12.56 11.14
C ILE A 189 -18.22 13.36 10.27
N PHE A 190 -17.84 12.82 9.11
CA PHE A 190 -16.96 13.45 8.12
C PHE A 190 -17.72 14.18 7.00
N SER A 191 -19.02 14.43 7.17
CA SER A 191 -19.82 15.26 6.25
C SER A 191 -19.34 16.73 6.23
N PHE A 192 -18.50 17.11 7.20
CA PHE A 192 -17.70 18.32 7.12
C PHE A 192 -16.74 18.22 5.93
N LYS A 193 -17.03 19.01 4.89
CA LYS A 193 -16.09 19.35 3.82
C LYS A 193 -14.91 20.13 4.43
N PHE A 194 -14.02 19.44 5.13
CA PHE A 194 -12.64 19.87 5.16
C PHE A 194 -12.23 19.96 3.69
N GLY A 195 -12.01 21.17 3.19
CA GLY A 195 -11.60 21.37 1.80
C GLY A 195 -10.28 20.65 1.49
N ASN A 196 -9.56 21.10 0.47
CA ASN A 196 -8.29 20.50 0.04
C ASN A 196 -7.19 20.43 1.14
N ILE A 197 -7.42 20.95 2.35
CA ILE A 197 -6.55 20.91 3.53
C ILE A 197 -6.04 19.50 3.84
N TRP A 198 -6.90 18.46 3.80
CA TRP A 198 -6.44 17.07 4.02
C TRP A 198 -5.46 16.62 2.93
N GLN A 199 -5.75 16.99 1.68
CA GLN A 199 -4.88 16.69 0.56
C GLN A 199 -3.54 17.39 0.78
N ASP A 200 -3.55 18.69 1.05
CA ASP A 200 -2.37 19.53 1.30
C ASP A 200 -1.51 19.02 2.47
N LEU A 201 -2.13 18.46 3.51
CA LEU A 201 -1.44 17.89 4.67
C LEU A 201 -0.74 16.57 4.32
N VAL A 202 -1.37 15.71 3.51
CA VAL A 202 -0.74 14.51 2.92
C VAL A 202 0.39 14.90 1.96
N ILE A 203 0.20 15.95 1.15
CA ILE A 203 1.25 16.49 0.27
C ILE A 203 2.46 16.92 1.08
N LEU A 204 2.25 17.68 2.14
CA LEU A 204 3.31 18.15 3.03
C LEU A 204 4.07 16.98 3.66
N LEU A 205 3.35 15.96 4.12
CA LEU A 205 3.90 14.80 4.82
C LEU A 205 4.80 13.93 3.91
N VAL A 206 4.52 13.86 2.61
CA VAL A 206 5.34 13.11 1.63
C VAL A 206 6.42 13.98 0.98
N ALA A 207 6.10 15.23 0.62
CA ALA A 207 7.01 16.16 -0.07
C ALA A 207 8.16 16.65 0.83
N MET A 208 7.88 16.88 2.12
CA MET A 208 8.87 17.36 3.09
C MET A 208 10.06 16.40 3.25
N PRO A 209 9.86 15.07 3.42
CA PRO A 209 10.94 14.09 3.38
C PRO A 209 11.83 14.18 2.14
N LEU A 210 11.21 14.18 0.95
CA LEU A 210 11.89 14.24 -0.35
C LEU A 210 12.83 15.45 -0.44
N GLY A 211 12.33 16.63 -0.09
CA GLY A 211 13.12 17.87 -0.11
C GLY A 211 14.31 17.85 0.84
N THR A 212 14.18 17.22 2.00
CA THR A 212 15.26 17.18 2.98
C THR A 212 16.36 16.18 2.64
N TYR A 213 16.03 15.05 2.01
CA TYR A 213 17.03 14.10 1.52
C TYR A 213 17.89 14.68 0.41
N LEU A 214 17.25 15.38 -0.53
CA LEU A 214 17.98 16.12 -1.56
C LEU A 214 18.87 17.21 -0.94
N ALA A 215 18.36 17.94 0.05
CA ALA A 215 19.17 18.92 0.77
C ALA A 215 20.32 18.30 1.59
N LEU A 216 20.19 17.03 2.00
CA LEU A 216 21.22 16.24 2.67
C LEU A 216 22.30 15.76 1.69
N LEU A 217 21.90 15.25 0.52
CA LEU A 217 22.80 14.87 -0.59
C LEU A 217 23.68 16.05 -1.06
N VAL A 218 23.14 17.25 -0.91
CA VAL A 218 23.76 18.54 -1.25
C VAL A 218 24.77 19.00 -0.22
N ASN A 219 24.46 18.84 1.06
CA ASN A 219 25.34 19.22 2.14
C ASN A 219 26.20 18.03 2.57
N LYS A 220 27.33 17.82 1.86
CA LYS A 220 28.38 16.79 2.15
C LYS A 220 28.79 16.68 3.63
N ASN A 221 28.56 17.70 4.44
CA ASN A 221 28.93 17.74 5.85
C ASN A 221 27.94 17.05 6.79
N ILE A 222 26.79 16.59 6.30
CA ILE A 222 25.89 15.76 7.07
C ILE A 222 26.13 14.33 6.62
N LYS A 223 27.31 13.76 6.95
CA LYS A 223 27.38 12.32 7.15
C LYS A 223 26.22 12.00 8.06
N ALA A 224 25.24 11.22 7.59
CA ALA A 224 24.18 10.72 8.44
C ALA A 224 24.87 9.96 9.56
N LYS A 225 25.07 10.64 10.70
CA LYS A 225 25.73 10.05 11.85
C LYS A 225 24.84 8.86 12.18
N ARG A 226 25.37 7.63 11.98
CA ARG A 226 24.68 6.43 12.41
C ARG A 226 24.32 6.69 13.85
N ILE A 227 23.02 6.74 14.14
CA ILE A 227 22.59 6.96 15.50
C ILE A 227 22.87 5.64 16.19
N GLU A 228 24.00 5.56 16.90
CA GLU A 228 24.31 4.47 17.83
C GLU A 228 23.21 4.48 18.89
N HIS A 229 22.19 3.68 18.67
CA HIS A 229 21.22 3.40 19.70
C HIS A 229 21.86 2.38 20.62
N ARG A 230 22.03 2.81 21.88
CA ARG A 230 22.25 1.94 23.03
C ARG A 230 21.25 0.79 22.89
N GLN A 231 21.74 -0.46 22.91
CA GLN A 231 20.86 -1.62 22.99
C GLN A 231 19.85 -1.35 24.10
N ILE A 232 18.56 -1.31 23.75
CA ILE A 232 17.51 -1.22 24.75
C ILE A 232 17.67 -2.51 25.55
N LYS A 233 18.09 -2.37 26.80
CA LYS A 233 18.22 -3.54 27.67
C LYS A 233 16.84 -4.21 27.71
N PRO A 234 16.75 -5.53 27.53
CA PRO A 234 15.50 -6.23 27.74
C PRO A 234 14.99 -5.87 29.13
N ILE A 235 13.68 -5.65 29.25
CA ILE A 235 13.06 -5.38 30.54
C ILE A 235 13.21 -6.69 31.33
N ALA A 236 14.12 -6.72 32.30
CA ALA A 236 14.23 -7.85 33.23
C ALA A 236 12.88 -8.03 33.94
N ASP A 237 12.44 -9.28 34.11
CA ASP A 237 11.11 -9.73 34.60
C ASP A 237 9.92 -9.65 33.62
N SER A 238 10.15 -9.35 32.34
CA SER A 238 9.07 -9.22 31.35
C SER A 238 8.55 -10.53 30.75
N MET A 239 9.26 -11.66 30.93
CA MET A 239 8.92 -12.93 30.29
C MET A 239 7.51 -13.43 30.63
N LEU A 240 7.14 -13.38 31.92
CA LEU A 240 5.81 -13.77 32.40
C LEU A 240 4.72 -12.85 31.82
N VAL A 241 4.98 -11.55 31.71
CA VAL A 241 4.06 -10.57 31.10
C VAL A 241 3.87 -10.84 29.60
N PHE A 242 4.93 -11.15 28.88
CA PHE A 242 4.82 -11.50 27.46
C PHE A 242 4.04 -12.80 27.25
N LEU A 243 4.29 -13.81 28.10
CA LEU A 243 3.58 -15.09 28.03
C LEU A 243 2.11 -14.99 28.44
N THR A 244 1.76 -14.16 29.41
CA THR A 244 0.35 -13.93 29.79
C THR A 244 -0.40 -13.23 28.65
N ILE A 245 0.19 -12.18 28.06
CA ILE A 245 -0.38 -11.50 26.89
C ILE A 245 -0.57 -12.48 25.72
N LEU A 246 0.47 -13.25 25.36
CA LEU A 246 0.39 -14.23 24.27
C LEU A 246 -0.66 -15.31 24.56
N SER A 247 -0.75 -15.81 25.80
CA SER A 247 -1.75 -16.82 26.19
C SER A 247 -3.18 -16.32 26.00
N ILE A 248 -3.45 -15.05 26.31
CA ILE A 248 -4.77 -14.44 26.08
C ILE A 248 -5.10 -14.42 24.57
N PHE A 249 -4.15 -14.04 23.72
CA PHE A 249 -4.35 -14.04 22.27
C PHE A 249 -4.53 -15.44 21.70
N ILE A 250 -3.78 -16.42 22.18
CA ILE A 250 -3.94 -17.84 21.81
C ILE A 250 -5.35 -18.31 22.14
N LEU A 251 -5.83 -18.06 23.36
CA LEU A 251 -7.19 -18.47 23.76
C LEU A 251 -8.26 -17.80 22.88
N LEU A 252 -8.10 -16.50 22.61
CA LEU A 252 -9.02 -15.74 21.76
C LEU A 252 -9.06 -16.28 20.33
N TYR A 253 -7.90 -16.58 19.75
CA TYR A 253 -7.80 -17.09 18.38
C TYR A 253 -8.25 -18.54 18.27
N ALA A 254 -8.01 -19.37 19.28
CA ALA A 254 -8.59 -20.71 19.36
C ALA A 254 -10.12 -20.64 19.31
N LEU A 255 -10.75 -19.74 20.08
CA LEU A 255 -12.20 -19.52 20.02
C LEU A 255 -12.66 -19.07 18.62
N PHE A 256 -11.91 -18.15 18.00
CA PHE A 256 -12.21 -17.66 16.65
C PHE A 256 -12.11 -18.77 15.59
N ILE A 257 -11.10 -19.65 15.69
CA ILE A 257 -10.94 -20.79 14.80
C ILE A 257 -12.09 -21.78 14.94
N VAL A 258 -12.49 -22.09 16.18
CA VAL A 258 -13.63 -22.97 16.43
C VAL A 258 -14.89 -22.40 15.80
N ALA A 259 -15.19 -21.11 16.02
CA ALA A 259 -16.33 -20.43 15.39
C ALA A 259 -16.22 -20.45 13.84
N SER A 260 -15.01 -20.28 13.31
CA SER A 260 -14.73 -20.29 11.88
C SER A 260 -14.92 -21.67 11.24
N ILE A 261 -14.56 -22.74 11.95
CA ILE A 261 -14.78 -24.13 11.52
C ILE A 261 -16.27 -24.45 11.49
N PHE A 262 -17.02 -24.15 12.56
CA PHE A 262 -18.48 -24.35 12.57
C PHE A 262 -19.18 -23.59 11.45
N SER A 263 -18.76 -22.34 11.23
CA SER A 263 -19.27 -21.52 10.13
C SER A 263 -18.88 -22.06 8.75
N CYS A 264 -17.80 -22.82 8.62
CA CYS A 264 -17.41 -23.46 7.35
C CYS A 264 -18.19 -24.75 7.13
N LEU A 265 -18.43 -25.53 8.19
CA LEU A 265 -19.19 -26.77 8.13
C LEU A 265 -20.66 -26.50 7.74
N SER A 266 -21.24 -25.40 8.22
CA SER A 266 -22.59 -24.99 7.80
C SER A 266 -22.71 -24.67 6.31
N LEU A 267 -21.62 -24.23 5.65
CA LEU A 267 -21.58 -23.99 4.19
C LEU A 267 -21.56 -25.30 3.38
N LEU A 268 -21.07 -26.39 3.97
CA LEU A 268 -20.97 -27.71 3.32
C LEU A 268 -22.24 -28.55 3.48
N THR A 269 -23.24 -28.05 4.21
CA THR A 269 -24.47 -28.79 4.49
C THR A 269 -25.46 -28.65 3.32
N PRO A 270 -26.05 -29.76 2.80
CA PRO A 270 -26.87 -29.74 1.57
C PRO A 270 -28.10 -28.82 1.58
N ASN A 271 -28.59 -28.41 2.76
CA ASN A 271 -29.82 -27.63 2.94
C ASN A 271 -29.58 -26.23 3.53
N GLY A 272 -28.36 -25.70 3.43
CA GLY A 272 -28.03 -24.38 3.99
C GLY A 272 -28.69 -23.24 3.21
N ASN A 273 -29.81 -22.72 3.72
CA ASN A 273 -30.56 -21.56 3.20
C ASN A 273 -29.63 -20.50 2.58
N THR A 274 -29.66 -20.44 1.25
CA THR A 274 -28.81 -19.57 0.42
C THR A 274 -28.97 -18.09 0.72
N GLU A 275 -30.06 -17.67 1.38
CA GLU A 275 -30.32 -16.28 1.75
C GLU A 275 -29.70 -15.86 3.09
N VAL A 276 -29.72 -16.72 4.12
CA VAL A 276 -29.16 -16.40 5.46
C VAL A 276 -27.62 -16.45 5.44
N VAL A 277 -27.05 -17.28 4.58
CA VAL A 277 -25.59 -17.46 4.42
C VAL A 277 -24.92 -16.22 3.80
N VAL A 278 -25.65 -15.43 3.02
CA VAL A 278 -25.12 -14.27 2.26
C VAL A 278 -24.91 -13.04 3.13
N ALA A 279 -25.75 -12.86 4.15
CA ALA A 279 -25.61 -11.79 5.13
C ALA A 279 -24.43 -12.04 6.07
N VAL A 280 -24.16 -13.31 6.41
CA VAL A 280 -23.10 -13.70 7.35
C VAL A 280 -21.71 -13.81 6.71
N ALA A 281 -21.61 -14.08 5.39
CA ALA A 281 -20.34 -14.31 4.70
C ALA A 281 -19.54 -13.04 4.33
N ARG A 282 -20.13 -11.84 4.42
CA ARG A 282 -19.41 -10.57 4.13
C ARG A 282 -18.49 -10.13 5.26
N ASN A 283 -18.74 -10.61 6.48
CA ASN A 283 -18.00 -10.23 7.68
C ASN A 283 -16.88 -11.25 7.95
N GLY A 284 -15.63 -10.81 7.84
CA GLY A 284 -14.48 -11.67 8.16
C GLY A 284 -13.14 -11.19 7.59
N PHE A 285 -13.14 -10.62 6.38
CA PHE A 285 -11.90 -10.11 5.77
C PHE A 285 -11.24 -9.00 6.59
N PHE A 286 -12.05 -8.05 7.06
CA PHE A 286 -11.53 -6.93 7.83
C PHE A 286 -11.07 -7.36 9.22
N GLN A 287 -11.77 -8.32 9.82
CA GLN A 287 -11.34 -8.98 11.05
C GLN A 287 -9.98 -9.66 10.84
N LEU A 288 -9.78 -10.33 9.71
CA LEU A 288 -8.52 -10.98 9.35
C LEU A 288 -7.35 -9.98 9.21
N LEU A 289 -7.61 -8.83 8.60
CA LEU A 289 -6.60 -7.80 8.43
C LEU A 289 -6.23 -7.17 9.77
N VAL A 290 -7.21 -6.90 10.64
CA VAL A 290 -6.99 -6.44 12.02
C VAL A 290 -6.22 -7.48 12.83
N VAL A 291 -6.60 -8.75 12.78
CA VAL A 291 -5.89 -9.87 13.45
C VAL A 291 -4.44 -9.95 12.96
N THR A 292 -4.21 -9.86 11.65
CA THR A 292 -2.86 -9.91 11.08
C THR A 292 -2.02 -8.71 11.51
N LEU A 293 -2.59 -7.51 11.55
CA LEU A 293 -1.92 -6.30 12.05
C LEU A 293 -1.55 -6.44 13.53
N ILE A 294 -2.46 -6.92 14.37
CA ILE A 294 -2.22 -7.20 15.78
C ILE A 294 -1.06 -8.18 15.92
N ASN A 295 -1.03 -9.26 15.13
CA ASN A 295 0.04 -10.25 15.18
C ASN A 295 1.39 -9.71 14.74
N VAL A 296 1.43 -8.86 13.72
CA VAL A 296 2.66 -8.15 13.32
C VAL A 296 3.13 -7.22 14.45
N MET A 297 2.22 -6.50 15.11
CA MET A 297 2.55 -5.62 16.23
C MET A 297 3.06 -6.38 17.44
N ILE A 298 2.39 -7.47 17.82
CA ILE A 298 2.82 -8.37 18.91
C ILE A 298 4.21 -8.90 18.58
N PHE A 299 4.43 -9.41 17.37
CA PHE A 299 5.73 -9.91 16.97
C PHE A 299 6.81 -8.84 17.05
N TRP A 300 6.55 -7.66 16.50
CA TRP A 300 7.50 -6.55 16.49
C TRP A 300 7.84 -6.11 17.93
N PHE A 301 6.82 -6.01 18.79
CA PHE A 301 6.97 -5.66 20.20
C PHE A 301 7.77 -6.71 20.97
N VAL A 302 7.42 -7.99 20.84
CA VAL A 302 8.14 -9.11 21.46
C VAL A 302 9.59 -9.19 20.96
N LYS A 303 9.85 -8.92 19.69
CA LYS A 303 11.21 -8.95 19.13
C LYS A 303 12.08 -7.79 19.61
N LEU A 304 11.49 -6.63 19.89
CA LEU A 304 12.20 -5.45 20.36
C LEU A 304 12.46 -5.45 21.87
N PHE A 305 11.50 -5.96 22.66
CA PHE A 305 11.49 -5.82 24.11
C PHE A 305 11.49 -7.15 24.86
N GLY A 306 11.06 -8.24 24.20
CA GLY A 306 10.93 -9.56 24.80
C GLY A 306 12.23 -10.36 24.78
N GLU A 307 12.33 -11.27 25.73
CA GLU A 307 13.42 -12.22 25.80
C GLU A 307 13.27 -13.28 24.70
N ASN A 308 14.39 -13.68 24.08
CA ASN A 308 14.38 -14.71 23.04
C ASN A 308 14.36 -16.12 23.65
N THR A 309 13.36 -16.41 24.47
CA THR A 309 13.17 -17.73 25.10
C THR A 309 12.41 -18.68 24.20
N LYS A 310 12.62 -19.99 24.41
CA LYS A 310 11.93 -21.05 23.65
C LYS A 310 10.40 -20.96 23.81
N GLN A 311 9.93 -20.56 24.98
CA GLN A 311 8.50 -20.49 25.32
C GLN A 311 7.79 -19.37 24.56
N ILE A 312 8.35 -18.16 24.53
CA ILE A 312 7.82 -17.03 23.74
C ILE A 312 7.81 -17.37 22.25
N ARG A 313 8.86 -18.05 21.77
CA ARG A 313 8.94 -18.50 20.37
C ARG A 313 7.85 -19.51 20.01
N LEU A 314 7.58 -20.49 20.90
CA LEU A 314 6.51 -21.46 20.72
C LEU A 314 5.14 -20.76 20.71
N ALA A 315 4.89 -19.86 21.66
CA ALA A 315 3.64 -19.12 21.74
C ALA A 315 3.40 -18.23 20.49
N LEU A 316 4.43 -17.53 19.99
CA LEU A 316 4.36 -16.79 18.72
C LEU A 316 4.12 -17.71 17.51
N THR A 317 4.69 -18.92 17.53
CA THR A 317 4.49 -19.91 16.46
C THR A 317 3.05 -20.39 16.46
N LEU A 318 2.48 -20.64 17.64
CA LEU A 318 1.08 -21.04 17.79
C LEU A 318 0.13 -19.95 17.27
N ILE A 319 0.35 -18.69 17.66
CA ILE A 319 -0.40 -17.54 17.10
C ILE A 319 -0.26 -17.48 15.57
N GLY A 320 0.93 -17.71 15.03
CA GLY A 320 1.16 -17.75 13.59
C GLY A 320 0.35 -18.84 12.89
N ILE A 321 0.34 -20.06 13.44
CA ILE A 321 -0.44 -21.20 12.93
C ILE A 321 -1.94 -20.90 13.01
N GLU A 322 -2.41 -20.37 14.14
CA GLU A 322 -3.81 -19.99 14.32
C GLU A 322 -4.23 -18.95 13.28
N THR A 323 -3.40 -17.92 13.08
CA THR A 323 -3.64 -16.89 12.05
C THR A 323 -3.76 -17.51 10.65
N LEU A 324 -2.87 -18.45 10.29
CA LEU A 324 -2.95 -19.14 9.00
C LEU A 324 -4.27 -19.92 8.87
N GLY A 325 -4.72 -20.60 9.92
CA GLY A 325 -6.02 -21.28 9.96
C GLY A 325 -7.19 -20.31 9.74
N ILE A 326 -7.14 -19.13 10.36
CA ILE A 326 -8.16 -18.08 10.17
C ILE A 326 -8.16 -17.57 8.72
N ILE A 327 -6.98 -17.33 8.12
CA ILE A 327 -6.86 -16.90 6.72
C ILE A 327 -7.46 -17.96 5.78
N VAL A 328 -7.16 -19.25 6.02
CA VAL A 328 -7.69 -20.36 5.21
C VAL A 328 -9.22 -20.43 5.30
N SER A 329 -9.79 -20.32 6.50
CA SER A 329 -11.25 -20.30 6.65
C SER A 329 -11.90 -19.13 5.89
N ALA A 330 -11.30 -17.94 5.95
CA ALA A 330 -11.77 -16.78 5.20
C ALA A 330 -11.69 -16.98 3.67
N LEU A 331 -10.62 -17.61 3.17
CA LEU A 331 -10.47 -17.95 1.76
C LEU A 331 -11.54 -18.95 1.30
N ILE A 332 -11.88 -19.95 2.09
CA ILE A 332 -12.95 -20.92 1.76
C ILE A 332 -14.30 -20.21 1.65
N LYS A 333 -14.64 -19.33 2.60
CA LYS A 333 -15.87 -18.53 2.57
C LYS A 333 -15.93 -17.65 1.32
N MET A 334 -14.82 -16.98 0.99
CA MET A 334 -14.73 -16.13 -0.20
C MET A 334 -14.85 -16.94 -1.49
N LEU A 335 -14.26 -18.14 -1.54
CA LEU A 335 -14.38 -19.04 -2.69
C LEU A 335 -15.83 -19.47 -2.89
N PHE A 336 -16.52 -19.91 -1.83
CA PHE A 336 -17.95 -20.24 -1.90
C PHE A 336 -18.79 -19.05 -2.39
N TYR A 337 -18.46 -17.84 -1.93
CA TYR A 337 -19.14 -16.62 -2.36
C TYR A 337 -18.92 -16.31 -3.85
N ILE A 338 -17.69 -16.46 -4.35
CA ILE A 338 -17.37 -16.32 -5.78
C ILE A 338 -18.06 -17.41 -6.60
N LEU A 339 -18.16 -18.62 -6.04
CA LEU A 339 -18.79 -19.74 -6.70
C LEU A 339 -20.29 -19.52 -6.93
N ASN A 340 -20.99 -18.85 -6.01
CA ASN A 340 -22.44 -18.62 -6.14
C ASN A 340 -22.80 -17.26 -6.77
N TYR A 341 -21.99 -16.21 -6.56
CA TYR A 341 -22.34 -14.84 -6.97
C TYR A 341 -21.43 -14.26 -8.06
N GLY A 342 -20.51 -15.06 -8.61
CA GLY A 342 -19.52 -14.60 -9.56
C GLY A 342 -18.39 -13.78 -8.93
N LEU A 343 -17.50 -13.27 -9.76
CA LEU A 343 -16.32 -12.51 -9.33
C LEU A 343 -16.59 -11.01 -9.42
N THR A 344 -16.18 -10.26 -8.40
CA THR A 344 -16.20 -8.79 -8.39
C THR A 344 -14.81 -8.25 -8.09
N ILE A 345 -14.58 -6.95 -8.34
CA ILE A 345 -13.31 -6.29 -8.02
C ILE A 345 -12.95 -6.45 -6.55
N LEU A 346 -13.93 -6.26 -5.66
CA LEU A 346 -13.72 -6.38 -4.23
C LEU A 346 -13.35 -7.83 -3.86
N ARG A 347 -14.11 -8.83 -4.33
CA ARG A 347 -13.82 -10.25 -4.04
C ARG A 347 -12.45 -10.68 -4.56
N PHE A 348 -12.08 -10.24 -5.76
CA PHE A 348 -10.79 -10.53 -6.38
C PHE A 348 -9.63 -9.92 -5.58
N ASN A 349 -9.67 -8.60 -5.33
CA ASN A 349 -8.61 -7.91 -4.61
C ASN A 349 -8.46 -8.49 -3.19
N THR A 350 -9.57 -8.71 -2.51
CA THR A 350 -9.62 -9.29 -1.17
C THR A 350 -8.97 -10.68 -1.12
N SER A 351 -9.30 -11.58 -2.06
CA SER A 351 -8.67 -12.90 -2.15
C SER A 351 -7.15 -12.82 -2.35
N VAL A 352 -6.69 -11.92 -3.21
CA VAL A 352 -5.25 -11.76 -3.45
C VAL A 352 -4.54 -11.20 -2.21
N PHE A 353 -5.12 -10.20 -1.54
CA PHE A 353 -4.55 -9.67 -0.30
C PHE A 353 -4.48 -10.73 0.79
N MET A 354 -5.50 -11.61 0.93
CA MET A 354 -5.45 -12.73 1.86
C MET A 354 -4.32 -13.71 1.54
N LEU A 355 -4.06 -14.01 0.26
CA LEU A 355 -2.93 -14.84 -0.15
C LEU A 355 -1.58 -14.19 0.16
N ILE A 356 -1.45 -12.88 -0.07
CA ILE A 356 -0.23 -12.14 0.29
C ILE A 356 -0.01 -12.21 1.81
N LEU A 357 -1.05 -11.98 2.61
CA LEU A 357 -0.99 -12.07 4.08
C LEU A 357 -0.63 -13.49 4.53
N PHE A 358 -1.20 -14.53 3.91
CA PHE A 358 -0.88 -15.92 4.20
C PHE A 358 0.62 -16.20 4.04
N VAL A 359 1.21 -15.80 2.91
CA VAL A 359 2.65 -15.96 2.67
C VAL A 359 3.48 -15.12 3.65
N CYS A 360 3.06 -13.89 3.97
CA CYS A 360 3.74 -13.05 4.94
C CYS A 360 3.78 -13.67 6.34
N VAL A 361 2.64 -14.18 6.83
CA VAL A 361 2.52 -14.86 8.13
C VAL A 361 3.33 -16.15 8.14
N MET A 362 3.35 -16.90 7.03
CA MET A 362 4.18 -18.10 6.89
C MET A 362 5.67 -17.79 6.99
N ILE A 363 6.15 -16.79 6.24
CA ILE A 363 7.55 -16.32 6.30
C ILE A 363 7.89 -15.87 7.72
N PHE A 364 6.98 -15.11 8.35
CA PHE A 364 7.14 -14.63 9.70
C PHE A 364 7.28 -15.80 10.70
N THR A 365 6.34 -16.75 10.68
CA THR A 365 6.33 -17.94 11.55
C THR A 365 7.60 -18.78 11.37
N PHE A 366 8.05 -18.97 10.13
CA PHE A 366 9.29 -19.70 9.86
C PHE A 366 10.54 -18.96 10.35
N SER A 367 10.53 -17.62 10.32
CA SER A 367 11.64 -16.78 10.80
C SER A 367 11.90 -16.88 12.31
N LEU A 368 10.93 -17.41 13.07
CA LEU A 368 11.10 -17.67 14.50
C LEU A 368 12.13 -18.76 14.77
N TRP A 369 12.23 -19.75 13.87
CA TRP A 369 13.07 -20.94 14.05
C TRP A 369 14.33 -20.93 13.20
N ARG A 370 14.35 -20.13 12.13
CA ARG A 370 15.47 -20.03 11.19
C ARG A 370 15.98 -18.60 11.09
N THR A 371 17.29 -18.44 11.15
CA THR A 371 17.96 -17.14 10.99
C THR A 371 18.12 -16.81 9.52
N PHE A 372 17.13 -16.13 8.94
CA PHE A 372 17.22 -15.54 7.60
C PHE A 372 16.64 -14.13 7.59
N ASN A 373 16.91 -13.40 6.50
CA ASN A 373 16.42 -12.03 6.35
C ASN A 373 14.96 -12.01 5.91
N TYR A 374 14.06 -12.35 6.85
CA TYR A 374 12.63 -12.40 6.62
C TYR A 374 12.07 -11.07 6.12
N THR A 375 12.54 -9.92 6.63
CA THR A 375 12.09 -8.60 6.16
C THR A 375 12.35 -8.41 4.67
N ARG A 376 13.51 -8.83 4.16
CA ARG A 376 13.81 -8.76 2.72
C ARG A 376 12.91 -9.66 1.90
N LEU A 377 12.67 -10.89 2.37
CA LEU A 377 11.79 -11.84 1.69
C LEU A 377 10.35 -11.33 1.68
N THR A 378 9.81 -10.89 2.81
CA THR A 378 8.46 -10.35 2.93
C THR A 378 8.26 -9.14 2.03
N VAL A 379 9.18 -8.16 2.05
CA VAL A 379 9.11 -6.98 1.15
C VAL A 379 9.20 -7.41 -0.32
N GLY A 380 10.07 -8.37 -0.65
CA GLY A 380 10.20 -8.90 -2.00
C GLY A 380 8.94 -9.59 -2.50
N VAL A 381 8.30 -10.41 -1.67
CA VAL A 381 7.03 -11.09 -1.99
C VAL A 381 5.91 -10.08 -2.19
N VAL A 382 5.74 -9.13 -1.26
CA VAL A 382 4.70 -8.09 -1.38
C VAL A 382 4.91 -7.25 -2.64
N ALA A 383 6.15 -6.82 -2.89
CA ALA A 383 6.53 -6.10 -4.10
C ALA A 383 6.21 -6.89 -5.38
N PHE A 384 6.59 -8.17 -5.42
CA PHE A 384 6.35 -9.05 -6.56
C PHE A 384 4.86 -9.26 -6.82
N CYS A 385 4.08 -9.57 -5.78
CA CYS A 385 2.64 -9.77 -5.90
C CYS A 385 1.91 -8.49 -6.34
N LEU A 386 2.24 -7.33 -5.78
CA LEU A 386 1.63 -6.06 -6.16
C LEU A 386 1.96 -5.69 -7.61
N LEU A 387 3.22 -5.83 -8.03
CA LEU A 387 3.59 -5.61 -9.43
C LEU A 387 2.87 -6.60 -10.36
N GLY A 388 2.82 -7.89 -10.00
CA GLY A 388 2.09 -8.91 -10.77
C GLY A 388 0.62 -8.57 -10.95
N LEU A 389 -0.04 -8.05 -9.92
CA LEU A 389 -1.42 -7.56 -10.02
C LEU A 389 -1.56 -6.31 -10.89
N SER A 390 -0.55 -5.44 -10.86
CA SER A 390 -0.61 -4.16 -11.56
C SER A 390 -0.33 -4.28 -13.05
N PHE A 391 0.48 -5.27 -13.45
CA PHE A 391 0.74 -5.57 -14.86
C PHE A 391 -0.34 -6.44 -15.49
N ASN A 392 -1.13 -7.15 -14.68
CA ASN A 392 -2.28 -7.92 -15.16
C ASN A 392 -3.53 -7.05 -15.19
N ASN A 393 -4.31 -7.15 -16.27
CA ASN A 393 -5.62 -6.49 -16.36
C ASN A 393 -6.64 -7.29 -15.53
N SER A 394 -6.72 -6.98 -14.23
CA SER A 394 -7.61 -7.65 -13.29
C SER A 394 -9.08 -7.48 -13.66
N GLY A 395 -9.49 -6.30 -14.15
CA GLY A 395 -10.84 -6.07 -14.63
C GLY A 395 -11.25 -6.98 -15.79
N ASN A 396 -10.37 -7.18 -16.77
CA ASN A 396 -10.62 -8.09 -17.89
C ASN A 396 -10.70 -9.56 -17.43
N MET A 397 -9.86 -9.97 -16.47
CA MET A 397 -9.97 -11.31 -15.87
C MET A 397 -11.32 -11.52 -15.17
N ILE A 398 -11.81 -10.50 -14.46
CA ILE A 398 -13.10 -10.54 -13.77
C ILE A 398 -14.26 -10.64 -14.78
N ALA A 399 -14.24 -9.80 -15.82
CA ALA A 399 -15.25 -9.82 -16.87
C ALA A 399 -15.30 -11.18 -17.57
N ASN A 400 -14.14 -11.71 -17.97
CA ASN A 400 -14.05 -12.98 -18.67
C ASN A 400 -14.50 -14.16 -17.78
N TYR A 401 -14.11 -14.17 -16.50
CA TYR A 401 -14.54 -15.20 -15.56
C TYR A 401 -16.06 -15.27 -15.45
N ASN A 402 -16.73 -14.12 -15.28
CA ASN A 402 -18.18 -14.08 -15.17
C ASN A 402 -18.86 -14.47 -16.49
N TYR A 403 -18.32 -14.03 -17.62
CA TYR A 403 -18.86 -14.37 -18.93
C TYR A 403 -18.80 -15.88 -19.20
N GLN A 404 -17.68 -16.53 -18.90
CA GLN A 404 -17.56 -17.99 -19.02
C GLN A 404 -18.56 -18.75 -18.14
N ARG A 405 -18.89 -18.21 -16.97
CA ARG A 405 -19.87 -18.83 -16.06
C ARG A 405 -21.31 -18.64 -16.52
N TYR A 406 -21.59 -17.52 -17.17
CA TYR A 406 -22.83 -17.33 -17.91
C TYR A 406 -22.96 -18.31 -19.08
N CYS A 407 -21.93 -18.43 -19.93
CA CYS A 407 -21.94 -19.38 -21.05
C CYS A 407 -22.09 -20.85 -20.63
N THR A 408 -21.62 -21.22 -19.43
CA THR A 408 -21.75 -22.58 -18.90
C THR A 408 -23.04 -22.82 -18.11
N GLY A 409 -23.96 -21.85 -18.09
CA GLY A 409 -25.26 -21.97 -17.40
C GLY A 409 -25.16 -22.05 -15.87
N LYS A 410 -24.02 -21.64 -15.30
CA LYS A 410 -23.83 -21.60 -13.83
C LYS A 410 -24.37 -20.32 -13.19
N ILE A 411 -24.73 -19.33 -14.02
CA ILE A 411 -25.33 -18.05 -13.65
C ILE A 411 -26.40 -17.76 -14.70
N ASP A 412 -27.63 -17.51 -14.28
CA ASP A 412 -28.79 -17.38 -15.20
C ASP A 412 -28.78 -16.08 -16.02
N ASP A 413 -28.33 -14.96 -15.42
CA ASP A 413 -28.24 -13.65 -16.11
C ASP A 413 -26.83 -13.05 -15.95
N PHE A 414 -26.30 -12.53 -17.07
CA PHE A 414 -25.02 -11.85 -17.05
C PHE A 414 -25.19 -10.42 -16.54
N ASP A 415 -24.75 -10.18 -15.29
CA ASP A 415 -24.83 -8.87 -14.66
C ASP A 415 -23.85 -7.86 -15.29
N VAL A 416 -24.35 -7.11 -16.29
CA VAL A 416 -23.63 -6.01 -16.97
C VAL A 416 -23.22 -4.90 -15.99
N SER A 417 -23.85 -4.79 -14.81
CA SER A 417 -23.43 -3.83 -13.78
C SER A 417 -22.00 -4.11 -13.27
N ILE A 418 -21.53 -5.36 -13.38
CA ILE A 418 -20.14 -5.72 -13.06
C ILE A 418 -19.18 -5.05 -14.06
N LEU A 419 -19.52 -5.02 -15.36
CA LEU A 419 -18.69 -4.33 -16.37
C LEU A 419 -18.62 -2.84 -16.07
N ASN A 420 -19.75 -2.21 -15.72
CA ASN A 420 -19.79 -0.80 -15.31
C ASN A 420 -18.91 -0.52 -14.08
N LYS A 421 -18.91 -1.42 -13.09
CA LYS A 421 -18.07 -1.31 -11.89
C LYS A 421 -16.58 -1.49 -12.20
N VAL A 422 -16.25 -2.42 -13.11
CA VAL A 422 -14.88 -2.65 -13.60
C VAL A 422 -14.38 -1.46 -14.42
N GLY A 423 -15.28 -0.79 -15.14
CA GLY A 423 -14.96 0.37 -15.96
C GLY A 423 -14.17 -0.04 -17.19
N VAL A 424 -13.21 0.79 -17.60
CA VAL A 424 -12.49 0.68 -18.90
C VAL A 424 -11.69 -0.62 -19.05
N GLU A 425 -11.33 -1.26 -17.93
CA GLU A 425 -10.57 -2.51 -17.92
C GLU A 425 -11.32 -3.68 -18.57
N ALA A 426 -12.66 -3.66 -18.56
CA ALA A 426 -13.51 -4.72 -19.10
C ALA A 426 -13.82 -4.57 -20.61
N VAL A 427 -13.39 -3.49 -21.26
CA VAL A 427 -13.74 -3.18 -22.65
C VAL A 427 -13.36 -4.29 -23.62
N SER A 428 -12.21 -4.94 -23.42
CA SER A 428 -11.76 -6.01 -24.33
C SER A 428 -12.70 -7.23 -24.27
N THR A 429 -13.07 -7.70 -23.07
CA THR A 429 -14.10 -8.76 -22.94
C THR A 429 -15.46 -8.29 -23.43
N ALA A 430 -15.87 -7.04 -23.14
CA ALA A 430 -17.17 -6.54 -23.58
C ALA A 430 -17.31 -6.53 -25.12
N LEU A 431 -16.24 -6.16 -25.85
CA LEU A 431 -16.22 -6.23 -27.31
C LEU A 431 -16.33 -7.68 -27.82
N GLU A 432 -15.66 -8.62 -27.15
CA GLU A 432 -15.77 -10.06 -27.48
C GLU A 432 -17.20 -10.57 -27.28
N ILE A 433 -17.87 -10.16 -26.20
CA ILE A 433 -19.27 -10.48 -25.95
C ILE A 433 -20.16 -9.87 -27.05
N TYR A 434 -19.96 -8.59 -27.37
CA TYR A 434 -20.72 -7.88 -28.40
C TYR A 434 -20.67 -8.57 -29.77
N GLN A 435 -19.52 -9.13 -30.12
CA GLN A 435 -19.31 -9.83 -31.40
C GLN A 435 -19.86 -11.25 -31.43
N LYS A 436 -19.88 -11.95 -30.28
CA LYS A 436 -20.25 -13.38 -30.21
C LYS A 436 -21.70 -13.64 -29.81
N THR A 437 -22.37 -12.65 -29.21
CA THR A 437 -23.73 -12.83 -28.70
C THR A 437 -24.78 -12.57 -29.79
N ASP A 438 -25.67 -13.54 -29.96
CA ASP A 438 -26.86 -13.45 -30.83
C ASP A 438 -28.11 -12.90 -30.08
N ASP A 439 -28.05 -12.78 -28.76
CA ASP A 439 -29.11 -12.16 -27.95
C ASP A 439 -29.08 -10.62 -28.06
N ASP A 440 -30.09 -10.05 -28.72
CA ASP A 440 -30.28 -8.62 -28.93
C ASP A 440 -30.35 -7.81 -27.62
N ASN A 441 -30.91 -8.38 -26.55
CA ASN A 441 -31.03 -7.67 -25.27
C ASN A 441 -29.65 -7.50 -24.62
N LEU A 442 -28.88 -8.58 -24.54
CA LEU A 442 -27.52 -8.53 -24.02
C LEU A 442 -26.63 -7.64 -24.91
N LYS A 443 -26.75 -7.74 -26.24
CA LYS A 443 -26.01 -6.92 -27.20
C LYS A 443 -26.27 -5.43 -27.00
N ASN A 444 -27.52 -5.02 -26.76
CA ASN A 444 -27.88 -3.64 -26.46
C ASN A 444 -27.30 -3.16 -25.11
N LYS A 445 -27.37 -3.97 -24.06
CA LYS A 445 -26.76 -3.64 -22.75
C LYS A 445 -25.24 -3.43 -22.87
N ILE A 446 -24.56 -4.28 -23.64
CA ILE A 446 -23.11 -4.15 -23.89
C ILE A 446 -22.80 -2.89 -24.71
N LYS A 447 -23.59 -2.59 -25.75
CA LYS A 447 -23.43 -1.35 -26.54
C LYS A 447 -23.58 -0.10 -25.65
N MET A 448 -24.54 -0.10 -24.73
CA MET A 448 -24.68 0.99 -23.75
C MET A 448 -23.44 1.11 -22.86
N TYR A 449 -22.90 0.01 -22.34
CA TYR A 449 -21.65 0.03 -21.57
C TYR A 449 -20.44 0.58 -22.37
N LEU A 450 -20.30 0.18 -23.64
CA LEU A 450 -19.19 0.64 -24.49
C LEU A 450 -19.30 2.16 -24.74
N SER A 451 -20.49 2.66 -25.06
CA SER A 451 -20.75 4.11 -25.23
C SER A 451 -20.50 4.91 -23.96
N GLN A 452 -20.92 4.39 -22.79
CA GLN A 452 -20.63 5.01 -21.49
C GLN A 452 -19.13 5.03 -21.18
N SER A 453 -18.42 3.97 -21.52
CA SER A 453 -16.96 3.88 -21.36
C SER A 453 -16.25 4.90 -22.26
N GLN A 454 -16.67 5.05 -23.51
CA GLN A 454 -16.13 6.05 -24.45
C GLN A 454 -16.38 7.48 -23.96
N HIS A 455 -17.60 7.77 -23.49
CA HIS A 455 -17.94 9.06 -22.89
C HIS A 455 -17.14 9.35 -21.60
N ALA A 456 -16.91 8.32 -20.77
CA ALA A 456 -16.08 8.46 -19.57
C ALA A 456 -14.62 8.79 -19.93
N ILE A 457 -14.08 8.15 -20.96
CA ILE A 457 -12.72 8.42 -21.46
C ILE A 457 -12.64 9.86 -22.02
N SER A 458 -13.62 10.30 -22.81
CA SER A 458 -13.61 11.62 -23.45
C SER A 458 -13.78 12.79 -22.46
N LYS A 459 -14.58 12.61 -21.40
CA LYS A 459 -14.80 13.63 -20.36
C LYS A 459 -13.60 13.80 -19.43
N GLN A 460 -12.80 12.75 -19.24
CA GLN A 460 -11.73 12.70 -18.23
C GLN A 460 -10.32 12.71 -18.87
N LYS A 461 -10.08 13.64 -19.81
CA LYS A 461 -8.81 13.79 -20.56
C LYS A 461 -7.56 13.95 -19.69
N SER A 462 -7.71 14.36 -18.43
CA SER A 462 -6.59 14.53 -17.50
C SER A 462 -6.09 13.21 -16.89
N MET A 463 -6.87 12.13 -16.98
CA MET A 463 -6.55 10.81 -16.45
C MET A 463 -6.21 9.86 -17.61
N ILE A 464 -5.02 10.07 -18.20
CA ILE A 464 -4.53 9.30 -19.34
C ILE A 464 -3.72 8.10 -18.84
N THR A 465 -4.25 6.91 -19.11
CA THR A 465 -3.58 5.62 -18.90
C THR A 465 -3.49 4.89 -20.24
N LEU A 466 -2.52 3.98 -20.39
CA LEU A 466 -2.36 3.21 -21.64
C LEU A 466 -3.60 2.36 -21.93
N GLN A 467 -4.20 1.77 -20.90
CA GLN A 467 -5.46 1.02 -21.02
C GLN A 467 -6.60 1.90 -21.56
N ARG A 468 -6.76 3.13 -21.09
CA ARG A 468 -7.80 4.05 -21.62
C ARG A 468 -7.59 4.40 -23.09
N MET A 469 -6.35 4.67 -23.48
CA MET A 469 -6.03 4.97 -24.88
C MET A 469 -6.29 3.76 -25.79
N THR A 470 -5.92 2.57 -25.32
CA THR A 470 -6.13 1.31 -26.06
C THR A 470 -7.61 0.97 -26.15
N ALA A 471 -8.36 1.15 -25.07
CA ALA A 471 -9.80 0.91 -25.02
C ALA A 471 -10.56 1.87 -25.93
N ALA A 472 -10.23 3.17 -25.92
CA ALA A 472 -10.85 4.16 -26.82
C ALA A 472 -10.69 3.74 -28.28
N LYS A 473 -9.45 3.45 -28.70
CA LYS A 473 -9.17 3.01 -30.07
C LYS A 473 -9.97 1.77 -30.46
N LYS A 474 -10.01 0.75 -29.58
CA LYS A 474 -10.77 -0.48 -29.83
C LYS A 474 -12.29 -0.27 -29.89
N ILE A 475 -12.82 0.71 -29.17
CA ILE A 475 -14.25 1.04 -29.22
C ILE A 475 -14.57 1.72 -30.55
N ASP A 476 -13.76 2.70 -30.94
CA ASP A 476 -13.89 3.42 -32.21
C ASP A 476 -13.85 2.42 -33.40
N ASP A 477 -12.88 1.49 -33.41
CA ASP A 477 -12.73 0.46 -34.46
C ASP A 477 -13.94 -0.50 -34.63
N VAL A 478 -14.86 -0.57 -33.66
CA VAL A 478 -16.00 -1.54 -33.66
C VAL A 478 -17.37 -0.86 -33.69
N LEU A 479 -17.48 0.37 -33.20
CA LEU A 479 -18.74 1.11 -33.14
C LEU A 479 -18.91 2.15 -34.26
N ASP A 480 -17.84 2.50 -34.97
CA ASP A 480 -17.89 3.19 -36.27
C ASP A 480 -18.14 2.19 -37.41
#